data_AF-A0A7I8MJG4-F1
#
_entry.id   AF-A0A7I8MJG4-F1
#
_cell.length_a   1.000
_cell.length_b   1.000
_cell.length_c   1.000
_cell.angle_alpha   90.00
_cell.angle_beta   90.00
_cell.angle_gamma   90.00
#
_symmetry.space_group_name_H-M   'P 1'
#
loop_
_entity.id
_entity.type
_entity.pdbx_description
1 polymer ?
#
loop_
_entity_poly.entity_id
_entity_poly.type
_entity_poly.pdbx_seq_one_letter_code
_entity_poly.pdbx_strand_id
1 'polypeptide(L)' 'MQVDSVCLDCGEPLQVKVKEGKFESRDPEGLIGFVALPFARWLLNVPYA' A
#
# COMPACT_ATOMS: atom_id res chain seq x y z
N MET A 1 2.71 -7.62 -11.63
CA MET A 1 1.60 -6.69 -11.36
C MET A 1 2.17 -5.28 -11.28
N GLN A 2 1.52 -4.32 -11.92
CA GLN A 2 1.85 -2.90 -11.80
C GLN A 2 0.74 -2.21 -11.02
N VAL A 3 1.11 -1.32 -10.11
CA VAL A 3 0.21 -0.50 -9.31
C VAL A 3 0.59 0.95 -9.56
N ASP A 4 -0.38 1.72 -10.06
CA ASP A 4 -0.28 3.15 -10.30
C ASP A 4 -1.22 3.85 -9.31
N SER A 5 -0.69 4.83 -8.58
CA SER A 5 -1.42 5.59 -7.55
C SER A 5 -0.89 7.02 -7.50
N VAL A 6 -1.38 7.80 -6.54
CA VAL A 6 -0.89 9.13 -6.20
C VAL A 6 -0.37 9.17 -4.77
N CYS A 7 0.59 10.04 -4.50
CA CYS A 7 1.07 10.33 -3.16
C CYS A 7 -0.04 11.01 -2.36
N LEU A 8 -0.29 10.52 -1.14
CA LEU A 8 -1.33 11.07 -0.27
C LEU A 8 -0.98 12.49 0.22
N ASP A 9 0.30 12.83 0.30
CA ASP A 9 0.77 14.11 0.84
C ASP A 9 0.93 15.20 -0.24
N CYS A 10 1.55 14.87 -1.38
CA CYS A 10 1.86 15.84 -2.44
C CYS A 10 1.07 15.66 -3.75
N GLY A 11 0.35 14.55 -3.91
CA GLY A 11 -0.45 14.26 -5.12
C GLY A 11 0.36 13.83 -6.35
N GLU A 12 1.69 13.72 -6.24
CA GLU A 12 2.54 13.25 -7.34
C GLU A 12 2.28 11.77 -7.68
N PRO A 13 2.49 11.36 -8.96
CA PRO A 13 2.26 9.99 -9.38
C PRO A 13 3.23 9.03 -8.70
N LEU A 14 2.72 7.87 -8.29
CA LEU A 14 3.48 6.76 -7.74
C LEU A 14 3.31 5.54 -8.63
N GLN A 15 4.41 4.87 -8.97
CA GLN A 15 4.38 3.62 -9.72
C GLN A 15 5.19 2.54 -9.03
N VAL A 16 4.57 1.36 -8.87
CA VAL A 16 5.21 0.20 -8.25
C VAL A 16 5.01 -1.03 -9.11
N LYS A 17 6.11 -1.74 -9.39
CA LYS A 17 6.08 -3.04 -10.08
C LYS A 17 6.40 -4.15 -9.08
N VAL A 18 5.49 -5.12 -8.99
CA VAL A 18 5.59 -6.28 -8.11
C VAL A 18 5.60 -7.55 -8.95
N LYS A 19 6.58 -8.42 -8.72
CA LYS A 19 6.67 -9.73 -9.35
C LYS A 19 7.04 -10.75 -8.27
N GLU A 20 6.25 -11.83 -8.19
CA GLU A 20 6.49 -12.92 -7.23
C GLU A 20 6.63 -12.45 -5.77
N GLY A 21 5.82 -11.47 -5.38
CA GLY A 21 5.84 -10.88 -4.03
C GLY A 21 7.04 -9.96 -3.75
N LYS A 22 7.91 -9.72 -4.72
CA LYS A 22 9.05 -8.80 -4.62
C LYS A 22 8.80 -7.54 -5.45
N PHE A 23 9.32 -6.43 -4.97
CA PHE A 23 9.31 -5.18 -5.72
C PHE A 23 10.43 -5.21 -6.77
N GLU A 24 10.07 -5.10 -8.04
CA GLU A 24 11.04 -4.93 -9.14
C GLU A 24 11.39 -3.46 -9.35
N SER A 25 10.42 -2.54 -9.20
CA SER A 25 10.67 -1.10 -9.29
C SER A 25 9.73 -0.30 -8.39
N ARG A 26 10.20 0.85 -7.93
CA ARG A 26 9.46 1.83 -7.13
C ARG A 26 9.85 3.22 -7.60
N ASP A 27 8.88 3.99 -8.06
CA ASP A 27 9.08 5.36 -8.51
C ASP A 27 8.05 6.27 -7.81
N PRO A 28 8.50 7.25 -7.02
CA PRO A 28 9.87 7.50 -6.55
C PRO A 28 10.43 6.39 -5.66
N GLU A 29 11.75 6.36 -5.46
CA GLU A 29 12.37 5.45 -4.47
C GLU A 29 11.99 5.86 -3.03
N GLY A 30 12.04 4.89 -2.10
CA GLY A 30 11.80 5.18 -0.68
C GLY A 30 10.31 5.35 -0.29
N LEU A 31 9.38 4.86 -1.11
CA LEU A 31 7.94 4.89 -0.79
C LEU A 31 7.63 4.31 0.60
N ILE A 32 6.78 5.02 1.34
CA ILE A 32 6.25 4.60 2.63
C ILE A 32 4.75 4.32 2.44
N GLY A 33 4.32 3.13 2.82
CA GLY A 33 2.91 2.77 2.85
C GLY A 33 2.29 3.17 4.20
N PHE A 34 1.22 3.95 4.18
CA PHE A 34 0.39 4.18 5.36
C PHE A 34 -0.76 3.18 5.40
N VAL A 35 -0.95 2.52 6.54
CA VAL A 35 -2.07 1.61 6.77
C VAL A 35 -2.79 2.02 8.05
N ALA A 36 -4.01 2.53 7.91
CA ALA A 36 -4.92 2.72 9.04
C ALA A 36 -5.61 1.39 9.36
N LEU A 37 -5.23 0.76 10.47
CA LEU A 37 -5.90 -0.45 10.95
C LEU A 37 -7.16 -0.09 11.72
N PRO A 38 -8.36 -0.49 11.27
CA PRO A 38 -9.60 -0.18 11.97
C PRO A 38 -9.82 -1.19 13.11
N PHE A 39 -9.01 -1.11 14.17
CA PHE A 39 -9.03 -2.05 15.31
C PHE A 39 -10.45 -2.31 15.86
N ALA A 40 -11.27 -1.27 16.00
CA ALA A 40 -12.65 -1.40 16.48
C ALA A 40 -13.55 -2.24 15.54
N ARG A 41 -13.27 -2.24 14.22
CA ARG A 41 -14.03 -3.03 13.23
C ARG A 41 -13.55 -4.48 13.13
N TRP A 42 -12.32 -4.78 13.55
CA TRP A 42 -11.82 -6.15 13.62
C TRP A 42 -12.52 -6.96 14.72
N LEU A 43 -12.84 -6.34 15.86
CA LEU A 43 -13.63 -6.98 16.93
C LEU A 43 -15.03 -7.40 16.47
N LEU A 44 -15.57 -6.78 15.42
CA LEU A 44 -16.87 -7.12 14.84
C LEU A 44 -16.78 -8.29 13.83
N ASN A 45 -15.57 -8.72 13.44
CA ASN A 45 -15.32 -9.81 12.50
C ASN A 45 -14.28 -10.79 13.06
N VAL A 46 -14.65 -11.45 14.17
CA VAL A 46 -13.82 -12.39 14.94
C VAL A 46 -13.22 -13.57 14.14
N PRO A 47 -13.81 -14.14 13.06
CA PRO A 47 -13.21 -15.31 12.41
C PRO A 47 -11.96 -15.04 11.57
N TYR A 48 -11.48 -13.79 11.51
CA TYR A 48 -10.23 -13.39 10.83
C TYR A 48 -9.24 -12.64 11.77
N ALA A 49 -9.47 -12.69 13.09
CA ALA A 49 -8.54 -12.17 14.10
C ALA A 49 -7.54 -13.24 14.54
#